data_AF-A0A3D8H2K2-F1
#
_entry.id   AF-A0A3D8H2K2-F1
#
_cell.length_a   1.000
_cell.length_b   1.000
_cell.length_c   1.000
_cell.angle_alpha   90.00
_cell.angle_beta   90.00
_cell.angle_gamma   90.00
#
_symmetry.space_group_name_H-M   'P 1'
#
loop_
_entity.id
_entity.type
_entity.pdbx_description
1 polymer ?
#
loop_
_entity_poly.entity_id
_entity_poly.type
_entity_poly.pdbx_seq_one_letter_code
_entity_poly.pdbx_strand_id
1 'polypeptide(L)'
;MVPDRSKHLRIYQRESCVVFLKTNETFGGLSNMAGGYPVKVNGMHIRSSESLYQACRFPHLPQAQKLILEQSSPMTAKMKSKRFRKDSRPDWENIRVTVMRWCLRVKLAYNPDSFGKLLLATEKKPIVEESRKDSFWGANPETDRTLIGYNVLGRLLMELREELRERPNGDFTMINPPDIESFLLCGRPIEPIFARRDNGKSPSGEAKEPPQGDLF
;
A
#
# COMPACT_ATOMS: atom_id res chain seq x y z
N MET A 1 -0.36 -22.83 -21.85
CA MET A 1 0.55 -23.49 -20.89
C MET A 1 0.46 -22.72 -19.58
N VAL A 2 -0.06 -23.31 -18.51
CA VAL A 2 -0.12 -22.63 -17.19
C VAL A 2 1.33 -22.56 -16.67
N PRO A 3 1.88 -21.38 -16.34
CA PRO A 3 3.23 -21.31 -15.81
C PRO A 3 3.31 -22.14 -14.53
N ASP A 4 4.32 -23.01 -14.43
CA ASP A 4 4.58 -23.80 -13.24
C ASP A 4 4.95 -22.87 -12.08
N ARG A 5 3.95 -22.58 -11.24
CA ARG A 5 4.10 -21.68 -10.09
C ARG A 5 4.95 -22.32 -8.99
N SER A 6 5.13 -23.65 -8.97
CA SER A 6 5.84 -24.35 -7.89
C SER A 6 7.27 -23.81 -7.68
N LYS A 7 7.93 -23.37 -8.76
CA LYS A 7 9.27 -22.77 -8.75
C LYS A 7 9.40 -21.47 -7.95
N HIS A 8 8.28 -20.82 -7.62
CA HIS A 8 8.26 -19.56 -6.87
C HIS A 8 7.80 -19.72 -5.42
N LEU A 9 7.39 -20.92 -5.02
CA LEU A 9 7.10 -21.24 -3.63
C LEU A 9 8.41 -21.26 -2.84
N ARG A 10 8.41 -20.65 -1.65
CA ARG A 10 9.61 -20.54 -0.79
C ARG A 10 9.28 -20.92 0.65
N ILE A 11 10.26 -21.48 1.33
CA ILE A 11 10.26 -21.70 2.78
C ILE A 11 11.12 -20.60 3.41
N TYR A 12 10.62 -19.99 4.47
CA TYR A 12 11.24 -18.90 5.21
C TYR A 12 11.48 -19.34 6.66
N GLN A 13 12.70 -19.17 7.15
CA GLN A 13 13.05 -19.36 8.56
C GLN A 13 12.66 -18.10 9.34
N ARG A 14 11.73 -18.20 10.30
CA ARG A 14 11.17 -17.05 11.02
C ARG A 14 12.24 -16.16 11.65
N GLU A 15 13.23 -16.77 12.30
CA GLU A 15 14.33 -16.07 12.98
C GLU A 15 15.24 -15.25 12.05
N SER A 16 15.30 -15.62 10.76
CA SER A 16 16.10 -14.94 9.75
C SER A 16 15.31 -13.87 9.00
N CYS A 17 14.02 -13.70 9.29
CA CYS A 17 13.11 -12.81 8.55
C CYS A 17 12.58 -11.68 9.44
N VAL A 18 12.16 -10.59 8.80
CA VAL A 18 11.20 -9.66 9.38
C VAL A 18 9.81 -10.20 9.07
N VAL A 19 9.17 -10.79 10.09
CA VAL A 19 7.82 -11.34 9.98
C VAL A 19 6.82 -10.34 10.56
N PHE A 20 5.71 -10.10 9.85
CA PHE A 20 4.58 -9.35 10.38
C PHE A 20 3.27 -10.11 10.12
N LEU A 21 2.34 -10.04 11.08
CA LEU A 21 1.01 -10.64 10.98
C LEU A 21 -0.09 -9.61 11.21
N LYS A 22 0.11 -8.68 12.15
CA LYS A 22 -0.87 -7.66 12.51
C LYS A 22 -0.37 -6.26 12.17
N THR A 23 -1.31 -5.37 11.89
CA THR A 23 -1.02 -3.99 11.47
C THR A 23 -0.56 -3.09 12.62
N ASN A 24 -0.72 -3.51 13.87
CA ASN A 24 -0.35 -2.74 15.07
C ASN A 24 0.95 -3.22 15.75
N GLU A 25 1.67 -4.15 15.12
CA GLU A 25 2.98 -4.63 15.58
C GLU A 25 4.11 -3.75 15.02
N THR A 26 5.35 -3.93 15.50
CA THR A 26 6.53 -3.14 15.12
C THR A 26 6.69 -2.94 13.61
N PHE A 27 6.47 -4.01 12.83
CA PHE A 27 6.52 -3.98 11.36
C PHE A 27 5.14 -4.02 10.70
N GLY A 28 4.07 -3.82 11.47
CA GLY A 28 2.69 -3.88 11.00
C GLY A 28 2.37 -2.85 9.90
N GLY A 29 3.10 -1.74 9.90
CA GLY A 29 3.04 -0.74 8.84
C GLY A 29 3.49 -1.24 7.46
N LEU A 30 4.16 -2.39 7.36
CA LEU A 30 4.51 -3.04 6.09
C LEU A 30 3.29 -3.60 5.35
N SER A 31 2.21 -3.93 6.07
CA SER A 31 0.99 -4.44 5.45
C SER A 31 0.32 -3.40 4.56
N ASN A 32 -0.26 -3.84 3.43
CA ASN A 32 -1.19 -3.03 2.63
C ASN A 32 -2.50 -2.74 3.38
N MET A 33 -2.81 -3.52 4.44
CA MET A 33 -3.95 -3.31 5.34
C MET A 33 -3.64 -2.29 6.45
N ALA A 34 -2.41 -1.77 6.54
CA ALA A 34 -2.07 -0.79 7.57
C ALA A 34 -2.79 0.54 7.33
N GLY A 35 -3.50 1.02 8.35
CA GLY A 35 -3.98 2.41 8.40
C GLY A 35 -2.85 3.38 8.76
N GLY A 36 -3.13 4.68 8.72
CA GLY A 36 -2.14 5.72 9.07
C GLY A 36 -1.17 6.10 7.94
N TYR A 37 -1.38 5.56 6.74
CA TYR A 37 -0.61 5.90 5.54
C TYR A 37 -1.55 6.42 4.44
N PRO A 38 -2.17 7.59 4.64
CA PRO A 38 -3.08 8.15 3.66
C PRO A 38 -2.34 8.49 2.37
N VAL A 39 -3.05 8.38 1.25
CA VAL A 39 -2.56 8.76 -0.09
C VAL A 39 -3.64 9.55 -0.80
N LYS A 40 -3.25 10.24 -1.89
CA LYS A 40 -4.19 10.96 -2.75
C LYS A 40 -3.97 10.60 -4.22
N VAL A 41 -5.06 10.21 -4.90
CA VAL A 41 -5.07 9.81 -6.32
C VAL A 41 -6.24 10.49 -7.00
N ASN A 42 -6.00 11.19 -8.12
CA ASN A 42 -7.02 11.96 -8.85
C ASN A 42 -7.84 12.91 -7.95
N GLY A 43 -7.17 13.55 -6.99
CA GLY A 43 -7.82 14.43 -6.00
C GLY A 43 -8.49 13.72 -4.83
N MET A 44 -8.66 12.40 -4.87
CA MET A 44 -9.38 11.63 -3.86
C MET A 44 -8.46 11.17 -2.73
N HIS A 45 -8.89 11.39 -1.48
CA HIS A 45 -8.20 10.92 -0.29
C HIS A 45 -8.50 9.44 -0.06
N ILE A 46 -7.46 8.63 0.09
CA ILE A 46 -7.57 7.18 0.25
C ILE A 46 -6.78 6.77 1.49
N ARG A 47 -7.46 6.06 2.41
CA ARG A 47 -6.93 5.81 3.76
C ARG A 47 -5.90 4.67 3.85
N SER A 48 -5.84 3.81 2.85
CA SER A 48 -4.93 2.66 2.83
C SER A 48 -4.64 2.18 1.41
N SER A 49 -3.50 1.50 1.22
CA SER A 49 -3.16 0.82 -0.03
C SER A 49 -4.17 -0.28 -0.38
N GLU A 50 -4.74 -0.99 0.60
CA GLU A 50 -5.80 -1.98 0.34
C GLU A 50 -7.04 -1.32 -0.28
N SER A 51 -7.50 -0.18 0.24
CA SER A 51 -8.66 0.51 -0.32
C SER A 51 -8.43 0.91 -1.78
N LEU A 52 -7.24 1.44 -2.10
CA LEU A 52 -6.86 1.78 -3.48
C LEU A 52 -6.80 0.51 -4.36
N TYR A 53 -6.11 -0.53 -3.91
CA TYR A 53 -5.99 -1.80 -4.61
C TYR A 53 -7.34 -2.43 -4.94
N GLN A 54 -8.27 -2.45 -3.96
CA GLN A 54 -9.61 -2.98 -4.16
C GLN A 54 -10.45 -2.11 -5.12
N ALA A 55 -10.28 -0.79 -5.11
CA ALA A 55 -10.96 0.09 -6.07
C ALA A 55 -10.45 -0.12 -7.51
N CYS A 56 -9.13 -0.27 -7.70
CA CYS A 56 -8.52 -0.51 -9.02
C CYS A 56 -9.00 -1.81 -9.70
N ARG A 57 -9.62 -2.74 -8.95
CA ARG A 57 -10.22 -3.98 -9.47
C ARG A 57 -11.45 -3.75 -10.35
N PHE A 58 -12.10 -2.60 -10.22
CA PHE A 58 -13.41 -2.31 -10.85
C PHE A 58 -13.40 -1.00 -11.65
N PRO A 59 -12.52 -0.84 -12.66
CA PRO A 59 -12.38 0.41 -13.41
C PRO A 59 -13.66 0.84 -14.14
N HIS A 60 -14.52 -0.12 -14.51
CA HIS A 60 -15.78 0.08 -15.21
C HIS A 60 -16.98 0.32 -14.26
N LEU A 61 -16.80 0.20 -12.94
CA LEU A 61 -17.85 0.39 -11.93
C LEU A 61 -17.50 1.53 -10.96
N PRO A 62 -17.61 2.80 -11.39
CA PRO A 62 -17.25 3.95 -10.54
C PRO A 62 -18.04 3.98 -9.22
N GLN A 63 -19.28 3.49 -9.19
CA GLN A 63 -20.07 3.42 -7.96
C GLN A 63 -19.51 2.40 -6.96
N ALA A 64 -19.03 1.24 -7.43
CA ALA A 64 -18.38 0.26 -6.57
C ALA A 64 -17.05 0.82 -6.01
N GLN A 65 -16.29 1.52 -6.85
CA GLN A 65 -15.05 2.18 -6.43
C GLN A 65 -15.29 3.21 -5.32
N LYS A 66 -16.26 4.13 -5.50
CA LYS A 66 -16.64 5.11 -4.47
C LYS A 66 -17.01 4.44 -3.16
N LEU A 67 -17.89 3.44 -3.22
CA LEU A 67 -18.34 2.71 -2.04
C LEU A 67 -17.19 2.01 -1.29
N ILE A 68 -16.16 1.52 -2.00
CA ILE A 68 -14.95 0.94 -1.39
C ILE A 68 -14.10 2.04 -0.73
N LEU A 69 -13.88 3.16 -1.43
CA LEU A 69 -13.00 4.25 -0.99
C LEU A 69 -13.57 5.05 0.19
N GLU A 70 -14.89 5.13 0.33
CA GLU A 70 -15.57 5.81 1.44
C GLU A 70 -15.32 5.13 2.81
N GLN A 71 -14.97 3.84 2.81
CA GLN A 71 -14.82 3.07 4.04
C GLN A 71 -13.62 3.57 4.87
N SER A 72 -13.83 3.67 6.19
CA SER A 72 -12.79 4.09 7.14
C SER A 72 -11.73 3.02 7.38
N SER A 73 -12.14 1.75 7.35
CA SER A 73 -11.26 0.60 7.61
C SER A 73 -10.91 -0.14 6.32
N PRO A 74 -9.62 -0.51 6.12
CA PRO A 74 -9.19 -1.36 4.99
C PRO A 74 -9.91 -2.71 4.99
N MET A 75 -10.23 -3.26 6.16
CA MET A 75 -10.99 -4.50 6.27
C MET A 75 -12.42 -4.34 5.73
N THR A 76 -13.07 -3.21 6.05
CA THR A 76 -14.40 -2.90 5.55
C THR A 76 -14.37 -2.63 4.05
N ALA A 77 -13.37 -1.90 3.54
CA ALA A 77 -13.17 -1.67 2.11
C ALA A 77 -13.04 -3.01 1.35
N LYS A 78 -12.21 -3.93 1.84
CA LYS A 78 -12.06 -5.29 1.31
C LYS A 78 -13.37 -6.08 1.36
N MET A 79 -14.11 -5.99 2.47
CA MET A 79 -15.41 -6.67 2.61
C MET A 79 -16.44 -6.14 1.61
N LYS A 80 -16.51 -4.82 1.40
CA LYS A 80 -17.40 -4.22 0.40
C LYS A 80 -17.01 -4.63 -1.02
N SER A 81 -15.72 -4.63 -1.34
CA SER A 81 -15.18 -5.11 -2.62
C SER A 81 -15.59 -6.55 -2.93
N LYS A 82 -15.62 -7.45 -1.92
CA LYS A 82 -16.03 -8.85 -2.14
C LYS A 82 -17.43 -9.00 -2.76
N ARG A 83 -18.34 -8.05 -2.54
CA ARG A 83 -19.71 -8.09 -3.08
C ARG A 83 -19.73 -7.96 -4.61
N PHE A 84 -18.76 -7.25 -5.18
CA PHE A 84 -18.63 -7.00 -6.62
C PHE A 84 -17.62 -7.95 -7.29
N ARG A 85 -17.13 -8.96 -6.58
CA ARG A 85 -16.01 -9.79 -7.07
C ARG A 85 -16.30 -10.48 -8.40
N LYS A 86 -17.58 -10.79 -8.69
CA LYS A 86 -18.02 -11.37 -9.97
C LYS A 86 -17.85 -10.39 -11.14
N ASP A 87 -17.88 -9.09 -10.85
CA ASP A 87 -17.73 -7.99 -11.80
C ASP A 87 -16.28 -7.46 -11.83
N SER A 88 -15.30 -8.28 -11.43
CA SER A 88 -13.89 -7.91 -11.56
C SER A 88 -13.54 -7.68 -13.03
N ARG A 89 -12.64 -6.73 -13.31
CA ARG A 89 -12.04 -6.65 -14.65
C ARG A 89 -11.44 -8.01 -15.07
N PRO A 90 -11.57 -8.42 -16.34
CA PRO A 90 -11.29 -9.79 -16.78
C PRO A 90 -9.81 -10.18 -16.66
N ASP A 91 -8.91 -9.21 -16.77
CA ASP A 91 -7.46 -9.34 -16.66
C ASP A 91 -6.93 -9.23 -15.21
N TRP A 92 -7.82 -9.11 -14.21
CA TRP A 92 -7.42 -8.81 -12.83
C TRP A 92 -6.35 -9.73 -12.28
N GLU A 93 -6.47 -11.04 -12.50
CA GLU A 93 -5.51 -12.02 -11.99
C GLU A 93 -4.11 -11.85 -12.61
N ASN A 94 -4.02 -11.29 -13.82
CA ASN A 94 -2.75 -11.01 -14.50
C ASN A 94 -2.11 -9.71 -13.99
N ILE A 95 -2.92 -8.68 -13.74
CA ILE A 95 -2.42 -7.34 -13.41
C ILE A 95 -2.30 -7.06 -11.90
N ARG A 96 -2.90 -7.89 -11.04
CA ARG A 96 -3.00 -7.61 -9.59
C ARG A 96 -1.65 -7.37 -8.90
N VAL A 97 -0.58 -8.02 -9.36
CA VAL A 97 0.77 -7.82 -8.83
C VAL A 97 1.30 -6.43 -9.22
N THR A 98 1.12 -6.03 -10.48
CA THR A 98 1.46 -4.70 -10.98
C THR A 98 0.69 -3.61 -10.23
N VAL A 99 -0.62 -3.80 -10.01
CA VAL A 99 -1.45 -2.85 -9.26
C VAL A 99 -0.98 -2.74 -7.81
N MET A 100 -0.70 -3.86 -7.12
CA MET A 100 -0.19 -3.81 -5.74
C MET A 100 1.17 -3.13 -5.65
N ARG A 101 2.10 -3.44 -6.58
CA ARG A 101 3.40 -2.75 -6.67
C ARG A 101 3.21 -1.25 -6.77
N TRP A 102 2.33 -0.80 -7.67
CA TRP A 102 1.99 0.62 -7.81
C TRP A 102 1.41 1.21 -6.51
N CYS A 103 0.44 0.53 -5.86
CA CYS A 103 -0.13 0.99 -4.59
C CYS A 103 0.92 1.17 -3.48
N LEU A 104 1.93 0.30 -3.41
CA LEU A 104 3.02 0.42 -2.43
C LEU A 104 3.95 1.60 -2.75
N ARG A 105 4.24 1.85 -4.04
CA ARG A 105 5.00 3.04 -4.47
C ARG A 105 4.26 4.32 -4.12
N VAL A 106 2.93 4.37 -4.35
CA VAL A 106 2.09 5.52 -3.96
C VAL A 106 2.10 5.70 -2.44
N LYS A 107 2.00 4.61 -1.67
CA LYS A 107 2.12 4.66 -0.20
C LYS A 107 3.45 5.28 0.23
N LEU A 108 4.57 4.85 -0.37
CA LEU A 108 5.90 5.40 -0.07
C LEU A 108 6.02 6.86 -0.46
N ALA A 109 5.54 7.25 -1.64
CA ALA A 109 5.60 8.62 -2.14
C ALA A 109 4.97 9.63 -1.16
N TYR A 110 3.80 9.30 -0.59
CA TYR A 110 3.13 10.14 0.39
C TYR A 110 3.65 9.99 1.83
N ASN A 111 4.36 8.90 2.14
CA ASN A 111 4.75 8.57 3.50
C ASN A 111 6.25 8.22 3.62
N PRO A 112 7.18 9.04 3.08
CA PRO A 112 8.59 8.68 3.04
C PRO A 112 9.21 8.58 4.44
N ASP A 113 8.82 9.46 5.36
CA ASP A 113 9.38 9.48 6.71
C ASP A 113 8.87 8.37 7.63
N SER A 114 7.64 7.89 7.44
CA SER A 114 7.07 6.84 8.27
C SER A 114 7.24 5.47 7.61
N PHE A 115 6.66 5.27 6.42
CA PHE A 115 6.73 4.00 5.71
C PHE A 115 8.11 3.74 5.12
N GLY A 116 8.79 4.77 4.60
CA GLY A 116 10.14 4.62 4.06
C GLY A 116 11.16 4.24 5.13
N LYS A 117 11.16 4.90 6.30
CA LYS A 117 12.03 4.50 7.43
C LYS A 117 11.72 3.08 7.92
N LEU A 118 10.44 2.70 7.95
CA LEU A 118 10.03 1.34 8.32
C LEU A 118 10.57 0.28 7.34
N LEU A 119 10.52 0.55 6.03
CA LEU A 119 11.12 -0.32 5.02
C LEU A 119 12.63 -0.47 5.22
N LEU A 120 13.35 0.63 5.42
CA LEU A 120 14.79 0.63 5.62
C LEU A 120 15.23 -0.09 6.90
N ALA A 121 14.42 -0.02 7.97
CA ALA A 121 14.65 -0.71 9.23
C ALA A 121 14.63 -2.25 9.11
N THR A 122 14.14 -2.79 7.99
CA THR A 122 14.23 -4.24 7.71
C THR A 122 15.60 -4.68 7.20
N GLU A 123 16.50 -3.73 6.94
CA GLU A 123 17.88 -3.94 6.48
C GLU A 123 17.96 -4.87 5.27
N LYS A 124 18.70 -5.98 5.35
CA LYS A 124 18.82 -6.99 4.29
C LYS A 124 17.94 -8.21 4.54
N LYS A 125 17.17 -8.25 5.64
CA LYS A 125 16.37 -9.42 6.01
C LYS A 125 15.20 -9.60 5.03
N PRO A 126 14.82 -10.85 4.72
CA PRO A 126 13.58 -11.10 4.02
C PRO A 126 12.38 -10.55 4.79
N ILE A 127 11.48 -9.88 4.07
CA ILE A 127 10.20 -9.41 4.62
C ILE A 127 9.14 -10.46 4.33
N VAL A 128 8.41 -10.92 5.35
CA VAL A 128 7.39 -11.97 5.19
C VAL A 128 6.09 -11.57 5.89
N GLU A 129 5.00 -11.49 5.12
CA GLU A 129 3.65 -11.44 5.69
C GLU A 129 3.26 -12.85 6.11
N GLU A 130 3.10 -13.08 7.42
CA GLU A 130 2.48 -14.32 7.88
C GLU A 130 0.97 -14.23 7.65
N SER A 131 0.41 -15.29 7.04
CA SER A 131 -1.01 -15.39 6.77
C SER A 131 -1.52 -16.76 7.20
N ARG A 132 -2.74 -16.82 7.71
CA ARG A 132 -3.37 -18.11 8.05
C ARG A 132 -3.99 -18.83 6.85
N LYS A 133 -4.20 -18.13 5.73
CA LYS A 133 -4.98 -18.65 4.58
C LYS A 133 -4.45 -18.26 3.20
N ASP A 134 -3.60 -17.25 3.11
CA ASP A 134 -3.14 -16.68 1.84
C ASP A 134 -1.64 -16.91 1.64
N SER A 135 -1.31 -18.00 0.94
CA SER A 135 0.07 -18.30 0.54
C SER A 135 0.55 -17.47 -0.65
N PHE A 136 -0.34 -16.77 -1.36
CA PHE A 136 0.04 -16.00 -2.54
C PHE A 136 0.65 -14.65 -2.13
N TRP A 137 -0.10 -13.85 -1.36
CA TRP A 137 0.41 -12.55 -0.89
C TRP A 137 1.38 -12.71 0.28
N GLY A 138 1.10 -13.64 1.19
CA GLY A 138 1.94 -13.96 2.35
C GLY A 138 2.49 -15.38 2.34
N ALA A 139 2.80 -15.89 3.53
CA ALA A 139 3.24 -17.27 3.77
C ALA A 139 2.50 -17.86 4.98
N ASN A 140 2.14 -19.14 4.89
CA ASN A 140 1.47 -19.87 5.95
C ASN A 140 2.47 -20.53 6.90
N PRO A 141 2.17 -20.66 8.20
CA PRO A 141 2.95 -21.51 9.08
C PRO A 141 2.96 -22.95 8.59
N GLU A 142 4.15 -23.50 8.37
CA GLU A 142 4.35 -24.93 8.13
C GLU A 142 4.80 -25.65 9.41
N THR A 143 5.63 -24.97 10.21
CA THR A 143 5.96 -25.34 11.58
C THR A 143 6.00 -24.09 12.45
N ASP A 144 6.27 -24.24 13.76
CA ASP A 144 6.49 -23.10 14.65
C ASP A 144 7.70 -22.25 14.25
N ARG A 145 8.62 -22.78 13.42
CA ARG A 145 9.85 -22.10 13.01
C ARG A 145 9.86 -21.67 11.54
N THR A 146 9.01 -22.27 10.71
CA THR A 146 9.02 -22.08 9.26
C THR A 146 7.69 -21.57 8.72
N LEU A 147 7.79 -20.71 7.71
CA LEU A 147 6.66 -20.24 6.91
C LEU A 147 6.85 -20.70 5.46
N ILE A 148 5.78 -21.11 4.78
CA ILE A 148 5.78 -21.49 3.37
C ILE A 148 4.80 -20.64 2.56
N GLY A 149 5.24 -20.10 1.43
CA GLY A 149 4.39 -19.33 0.55
C GLY A 149 5.14 -18.63 -0.56
N TYR A 150 4.39 -18.05 -1.48
CA TYR A 150 4.92 -17.17 -2.52
C TYR A 150 5.37 -15.83 -1.93
N ASN A 151 4.66 -15.35 -0.90
CA ASN A 151 4.95 -14.11 -0.19
C ASN A 151 5.20 -12.93 -1.15
N VAL A 152 4.31 -12.77 -2.14
CA VAL A 152 4.46 -11.75 -3.19
C VAL A 152 4.50 -10.35 -2.58
N LEU A 153 3.72 -10.07 -1.52
CA LEU A 153 3.73 -8.77 -0.85
C LEU A 153 5.12 -8.48 -0.25
N GLY A 154 5.66 -9.42 0.54
CA GLY A 154 6.99 -9.29 1.12
C GLY A 154 8.08 -9.06 0.07
N ARG A 155 7.97 -9.75 -1.08
CA ARG A 155 8.89 -9.57 -2.21
C ARG A 155 8.80 -8.19 -2.86
N LEU A 156 7.59 -7.67 -3.06
CA LEU A 156 7.40 -6.30 -3.57
C LEU A 156 7.93 -5.25 -2.59
N LEU A 157 7.79 -5.48 -1.27
CA LEU A 157 8.35 -4.59 -0.26
C LEU A 157 9.88 -4.60 -0.26
N MET A 158 10.51 -5.77 -0.46
CA MET A 158 11.96 -5.86 -0.62
C MET A 158 12.46 -5.17 -1.89
N GLU A 159 11.76 -5.36 -3.02
CA GLU A 159 12.02 -4.62 -4.28
C GLU A 159 11.98 -3.11 -4.03
N LEU A 160 10.89 -2.63 -3.41
CA LEU A 160 10.71 -1.21 -3.08
C LEU A 160 11.76 -0.67 -2.11
N ARG A 161 12.21 -1.48 -1.15
CA ARG A 161 13.28 -1.12 -0.21
C ARG A 161 14.60 -0.91 -0.93
N GLU A 162 15.01 -1.82 -1.82
CA GLU A 162 16.28 -1.65 -2.54
C GLU A 162 16.22 -0.42 -3.47
N GLU A 163 15.11 -0.18 -4.16
CA GLU A 163 14.92 1.04 -4.96
C GLU A 163 15.06 2.31 -4.09
N LEU A 164 14.47 2.31 -2.88
CA LEU A 164 14.57 3.43 -1.94
C LEU A 164 16.01 3.66 -1.46
N ARG A 165 16.80 2.59 -1.26
CA ARG A 165 18.21 2.68 -0.85
C ARG A 165 19.09 3.23 -1.96
N GLU A 166 18.89 2.76 -3.18
CA GLU A 166 19.67 3.19 -4.34
C GLU A 166 19.32 4.62 -4.76
N ARG A 167 18.07 5.04 -4.58
CA ARG A 167 17.56 6.34 -5.03
C ARG A 167 16.75 7.07 -3.94
N PRO A 168 17.36 7.51 -2.82
CA PRO A 168 16.64 8.14 -1.71
C PRO A 168 15.90 9.43 -2.09
N ASN A 169 16.44 10.15 -3.08
CA ASN A 169 15.89 11.39 -3.63
C ASN A 169 15.27 11.23 -5.03
N GLY A 170 15.19 9.99 -5.55
CA GLY A 170 14.72 9.70 -6.90
C GLY A 170 13.21 9.53 -7.01
N ASP A 171 12.81 8.71 -8.00
CA ASP A 171 11.49 8.40 -8.62
C ASP A 171 10.25 8.20 -7.71
N PHE A 172 10.31 8.53 -6.43
CA PHE A 172 9.19 8.53 -5.48
C PHE A 172 8.50 9.88 -5.33
N THR A 173 8.98 10.92 -6.02
CA THR A 173 8.30 12.23 -6.10
C THR A 173 7.23 12.27 -7.18
N MET A 174 7.38 11.45 -8.23
CA MET A 174 6.43 11.28 -9.32
C MET A 174 6.14 9.80 -9.55
N ILE A 175 4.92 9.35 -9.29
CA ILE A 175 4.49 7.97 -9.52
C ILE A 175 3.56 7.93 -10.73
N ASN A 176 4.03 7.37 -11.83
CA ASN A 176 3.20 7.13 -13.01
C ASN A 176 2.19 6.00 -12.74
N PRO A 177 0.96 6.08 -13.28
CA PRO A 177 0.06 4.95 -13.32
C PRO A 177 0.73 3.78 -14.09
N PRO A 178 0.44 2.53 -13.74
CA PRO A 178 0.90 1.39 -14.51
C PRO A 178 0.26 1.40 -15.91
N ASP A 179 1.00 0.94 -16.91
CA ASP A 179 0.51 0.76 -18.28
C ASP A 179 -0.48 -0.40 -18.32
N ILE A 180 -1.74 -0.10 -18.03
CA ILE A 180 -2.85 -1.02 -17.94
C ILE A 180 -4.01 -0.38 -18.69
N GLU A 181 -4.59 -1.13 -19.63
CA GLU A 181 -5.74 -0.66 -20.39
C GLU A 181 -6.91 -0.29 -19.46
N SER A 182 -7.55 0.85 -19.76
CA SER A 182 -8.68 1.36 -18.99
C SER A 182 -8.42 1.42 -17.48
N PHE A 183 -7.23 1.87 -17.06
CA PHE A 183 -6.91 2.05 -15.64
C PHE A 183 -7.56 3.33 -15.09
N LEU A 184 -8.84 3.20 -14.75
CA LEU A 184 -9.70 4.29 -14.28
C LEU A 184 -9.93 4.23 -12.77
N LEU A 185 -10.10 5.40 -12.17
CA LEU A 185 -10.53 5.57 -10.78
C LEU A 185 -11.70 6.56 -10.70
N CYS A 186 -12.85 6.06 -10.27
CA CYS A 186 -14.13 6.78 -10.23
C CYS A 186 -14.51 7.41 -11.57
N GLY A 187 -14.29 6.68 -12.67
CA GLY A 187 -14.69 7.08 -14.02
C GLY A 187 -13.71 7.99 -14.75
N ARG A 188 -12.53 8.27 -14.18
CA ARG A 188 -11.47 9.09 -14.81
C ARG A 188 -10.16 8.31 -14.91
N PRO A 189 -9.36 8.48 -15.98
CA PRO A 189 -8.01 7.92 -16.06
C PRO A 189 -7.17 8.33 -14.87
N ILE A 190 -6.39 7.41 -14.30
CA ILE A 190 -5.47 7.75 -13.22
C ILE A 190 -4.33 8.60 -13.78
N GLU A 191 -4.11 9.78 -13.21
CA GLU A 191 -3.04 10.69 -13.61
C GLU A 191 -1.74 10.40 -12.85
N PRO A 192 -0.56 10.82 -13.38
CA PRO A 192 0.68 10.81 -12.61
C PRO A 192 0.52 11.51 -11.27
N ILE A 193 1.01 10.88 -10.21
CA ILE A 193 0.92 11.39 -8.84
C ILE A 193 2.20 12.15 -8.52
N PHE A 194 2.05 13.41 -8.11
CA PHE A 194 3.14 14.25 -7.64
C PHE A 194 3.07 14.38 -6.11
N ALA A 195 3.90 13.61 -5.41
CA ALA A 195 4.01 13.74 -3.96
C ALA A 195 4.96 14.90 -3.66
N ARG A 196 4.40 16.04 -3.23
CA ARG A 196 5.21 17.17 -2.75
C ARG A 196 5.94 16.74 -1.48
N ARG A 197 7.26 16.90 -1.48
CA ARG A 197 8.03 16.96 -0.23
C ARG A 197 7.79 18.35 0.32
N ASP A 198 6.85 18.51 1.25
CA ASP A 198 6.79 19.75 2.01
C ASP A 198 8.06 19.81 2.86
N ASN A 199 9.09 20.49 2.34
CA ASN A 199 10.24 20.90 3.12
C ASN A 199 9.72 21.90 4.15
N GLY A 200 9.45 21.41 5.37
CA GLY A 200 8.87 22.17 6.47
C GLY A 200 9.50 23.56 6.62
N LYS A 201 8.81 24.56 6.09
CA LYS A 201 8.71 25.89 6.66
C LYS A 201 7.24 26.13 6.86
N SER A 202 6.75 25.75 8.03
CA SER A 202 5.50 26.32 8.56
C SER A 202 5.65 27.84 8.53
N PRO A 203 4.63 28.62 8.10
CA PRO A 203 4.62 30.04 8.37
C PRO A 203 4.65 30.20 9.90
N SER A 204 5.65 30.93 10.37
CA SER A 204 5.78 31.42 11.73
C SER A 204 4.45 32.02 12.20
N GLY A 205 4.03 31.62 13.40
CA GLY A 205 2.72 31.94 13.98
C GLY A 205 2.37 33.42 13.96
N GLU A 206 1.09 33.68 13.71
CA GLU A 206 0.45 34.94 14.04
C GLU A 206 0.52 35.14 15.55
N ALA A 207 1.13 36.25 15.95
CA ALA A 207 1.12 36.75 17.31
C ALA A 207 -0.33 37.06 17.70
N LYS A 208 -0.82 36.42 18.78
CA LYS A 208 -2.04 36.85 19.45
C LYS A 208 -1.76 38.18 20.16
N GLU A 209 -2.50 39.22 19.79
CA GLU A 209 -2.58 40.45 20.58
C GLU A 209 -3.11 40.16 22.00
N PRO A 210 -2.63 40.88 23.01
CA PRO A 210 -3.14 40.74 24.37
C PRO A 210 -4.52 41.40 24.51
N PRO A 211 -5.37 40.91 25.44
CA PRO A 211 -6.68 41.50 25.67
C PRO A 211 -6.53 42.88 26.31
N GLN A 212 -7.04 43.91 25.65
CA GLN A 212 -7.30 45.22 26.26
C GLN A 212 -8.57 45.13 27.09
N GLY A 213 -8.51 45.73 28.28
CA GLY A 213 -9.43 45.49 29.39
C GLY A 213 -10.78 46.17 29.27
N ASP A 214 -11.63 45.80 30.23
CA ASP A 214 -12.89 46.46 30.56
C ASP A 214 -12.73 47.98 30.69
N LEU A 215 -13.77 48.72 30.27
CA LEU A 215 -14.45 49.78 31.05
C LEU A 215 -15.47 50.48 30.16
N PHE A 216 -16.77 50.25 30.45
CA PHE A 216 -17.98 50.89 29.91
C PHE A 216 -18.35 50.65 28.44
#